data_AF-A0A3L8DPZ8-F1
#
_entry.id   AF-A0A3L8DPZ8-F1
#
_cell.length_a   1.000
_cell.length_b   1.000
_cell.length_c   1.000
_cell.angle_alpha   90.00
_cell.angle_beta   90.00
_cell.angle_gamma   90.00
#
_symmetry.space_group_name_H-M   'P 1'
#
loop_
_entity.id
_entity.type
_entity.pdbx_description
1 polymer ?
#
loop_
_entity_poly.entity_id
_entity_poly.type
_entity_poly.pdbx_seq_one_letter_code
_entity_poly.pdbx_strand_id
1 'polypeptide(L)'
;MACNVLIWVLLLVGYTIQVLLATSEDDLLEYMSKEEREVLKEEARDMFYHAYNAYMDNAYPADELMPLSCKGRYRGSEPNRGDIDSTLGNFSLTLVDTLDTLVVLGDLEEFENAVRLVARDISFDTDVIVSLFETNIRMLG
;
A
#
# COMPACT_ATOMS: atom_id res chain seq x y z
N MET A 1 36.63 18.57 -59.22
CA MET A 1 36.87 17.86 -57.95
C MET A 1 36.22 18.55 -56.74
N ALA A 2 36.20 19.89 -56.63
CA ALA A 2 35.63 20.62 -55.48
C ALA A 2 34.10 20.49 -55.29
N CYS A 3 33.31 20.43 -56.37
CA CYS A 3 31.85 20.37 -56.28
C CYS A 3 31.34 19.08 -55.62
N ASN A 4 32.02 17.96 -55.86
CA ASN A 4 31.65 16.66 -55.28
C ASN A 4 31.90 16.65 -53.76
N VAL A 5 33.01 17.24 -53.31
CA VAL A 5 33.34 17.39 -51.87
C VAL A 5 32.28 18.22 -51.15
N LEU A 6 31.78 19.29 -51.78
CA LEU A 6 30.74 20.14 -51.20
C LEU A 6 29.42 19.38 -50.98
N ILE A 7 29.05 18.51 -51.92
CA ILE A 7 27.82 17.69 -51.83
C ILE A 7 27.93 16.68 -50.69
N TRP A 8 29.06 15.99 -50.56
CA TRP A 8 29.28 15.03 -49.47
C TRP A 8 29.30 15.71 -48.10
N VAL A 9 29.85 16.93 -48.00
CA VAL A 9 29.82 17.72 -46.76
C VAL A 9 28.39 18.11 -46.39
N LEU A 10 27.58 18.57 -47.35
CA LEU A 10 26.17 18.92 -47.09
C LEU A 10 25.33 17.71 -46.69
N LEU A 11 25.57 16.54 -47.29
CA LEU A 11 24.88 15.30 -46.91
C LEU A 11 25.28 14.82 -45.51
N LEU A 12 26.56 14.93 -45.14
CA LEU A 12 27.03 14.62 -43.78
C LEU A 12 26.46 15.58 -42.74
N VAL A 13 26.41 16.88 -43.04
CA VAL A 13 25.81 17.88 -42.16
C VAL A 13 24.29 17.64 -42.03
N GLY A 14 23.61 17.35 -43.14
CA GLY A 14 22.18 17.00 -43.10
C GLY A 14 21.90 15.74 -42.28
N TYR A 15 22.70 14.68 -42.48
CA TYR A 15 22.57 13.43 -41.75
C TYR A 15 22.88 13.59 -40.25
N THR A 16 23.90 14.38 -39.89
CA THR A 16 24.22 14.67 -38.49
C THR A 16 23.14 15.51 -37.82
N ILE A 17 22.52 16.46 -38.52
CA ILE A 17 21.36 17.21 -38.01
C ILE A 17 20.15 16.28 -37.83
N GLN A 18 19.89 15.37 -38.76
CA GLN A 18 18.80 14.39 -38.64
C GLN A 18 19.02 13.43 -37.46
N VAL A 19 20.26 12.95 -37.25
CA VAL A 19 20.61 12.12 -36.09
C VAL A 19 20.50 12.93 -34.79
N LEU A 20 20.93 14.19 -34.78
CA LEU A 20 20.80 15.07 -33.61
C LEU A 20 19.33 15.35 -33.26
N LEU A 21 18.47 15.55 -34.26
CA LEU A 21 17.02 15.73 -34.04
C LEU A 21 16.37 14.42 -33.57
N ALA A 22 16.75 13.27 -34.11
CA ALA A 22 16.23 11.97 -33.67
C ALA A 22 16.68 11.60 -32.23
N THR A 23 17.86 12.02 -31.80
CA THR A 23 18.31 11.86 -30.40
C THR A 23 17.65 12.84 -29.42
N SER A 24 16.97 13.88 -29.90
CA SER A 24 16.13 14.74 -29.06
C SER A 24 14.73 14.16 -28.80
N GLU A 25 14.34 13.14 -29.57
CA GLU A 25 13.17 12.28 -29.32
C GLU A 25 13.59 11.00 -28.59
N ASP A 26 14.57 11.07 -27.67
CA ASP A 26 14.65 10.06 -26.61
C ASP A 26 13.34 10.18 -25.82
N ASP A 27 12.50 9.15 -25.97
CA ASP A 27 11.26 8.94 -25.21
C ASP A 27 11.52 9.35 -23.75
N LEU A 28 11.01 10.53 -23.37
CA LEU A 28 11.00 10.98 -21.99
C LEU A 28 10.16 9.94 -21.25
N LEU A 29 10.84 8.95 -20.66
CA LEU A 29 10.25 8.11 -19.64
C LEU A 29 9.55 9.06 -18.66
N GLU A 30 8.22 9.10 -18.71
CA GLU A 30 7.38 9.91 -17.82
C GLU A 30 7.49 9.30 -16.43
N TYR A 31 8.61 9.57 -15.77
CA TYR A 31 8.79 9.32 -14.37
C TYR A 31 7.97 10.36 -13.62
N MET A 32 7.16 9.88 -12.69
CA MET A 32 6.41 10.70 -11.75
C MET A 32 7.34 11.75 -11.12
N SER A 33 6.94 13.02 -11.20
CA SER A 33 7.72 14.12 -10.65
C SER A 33 7.88 13.95 -9.13
N LYS A 34 8.91 14.58 -8.55
CA LYS A 34 9.10 14.50 -7.10
C LYS A 34 7.89 15.09 -6.37
N GLU A 35 7.38 16.20 -6.87
CA GLU A 35 6.22 16.90 -6.34
C GLU A 35 4.97 16.01 -6.36
N GLU A 36 4.72 15.33 -7.48
CA GLU A 36 3.61 14.40 -7.63
C GLU A 36 3.76 13.18 -6.68
N ARG A 37 4.98 12.66 -6.51
CA ARG A 37 5.25 11.57 -5.55
C ARG A 37 4.94 11.98 -4.11
N GLU A 38 5.28 13.20 -3.71
CA GLU A 38 4.96 13.69 -2.36
C GLU A 38 3.45 13.91 -2.19
N VAL A 39 2.75 14.43 -3.21
CA VAL A 39 1.28 14.57 -3.16
C VAL A 39 0.61 13.21 -2.99
N LEU A 40 0.97 12.22 -3.81
CA LEU A 40 0.37 10.88 -3.75
C LEU A 40 0.74 10.14 -2.46
N LYS A 41 1.93 10.40 -1.90
CA LYS A 41 2.32 9.86 -0.60
C LYS A 41 1.43 10.39 0.53
N GLU A 42 1.15 11.69 0.55
CA GLU A 42 0.23 12.26 1.55
C GLU A 42 -1.21 11.79 1.32
N GLU A 43 -1.64 11.63 0.06
CA GLU A 43 -2.95 11.03 -0.24
C GLU A 43 -3.08 9.60 0.29
N ALA A 44 -2.04 8.77 0.11
CA ALA A 44 -2.01 7.41 0.67
C ALA A 44 -2.04 7.42 2.21
N ARG A 45 -1.37 8.38 2.85
CA ARG A 45 -1.43 8.59 4.30
C ARG A 45 -2.85 8.96 4.75
N ASP A 46 -3.52 9.86 4.05
CA ASP A 46 -4.90 10.25 4.35
C ASP A 46 -5.87 9.06 4.20
N MET A 47 -5.69 8.24 3.16
CA MET A 47 -6.46 7.01 2.96
C MET A 47 -6.26 6.01 4.09
N PHE A 48 -5.02 5.86 4.59
CA PHE A 48 -4.75 5.01 5.74
C PHE A 48 -5.53 5.48 6.97
N TYR A 49 -5.45 6.76 7.34
CA TYR A 49 -6.16 7.27 8.51
C TYR A 49 -7.68 7.25 8.35
N HIS A 50 -8.19 7.42 7.14
CA HIS A 50 -9.61 7.20 6.86
C HIS A 50 -10.05 5.78 7.23
N ALA A 51 -9.31 4.77 6.79
CA ALA A 51 -9.62 3.37 7.08
C ALA A 51 -9.35 2.98 8.54
N TYR A 52 -8.21 3.39 9.09
CA TYR A 52 -7.79 3.11 10.47
C TYR A 52 -8.79 3.69 11.47
N ASN A 53 -9.14 4.98 11.35
CA ASN A 53 -10.09 5.60 12.26
C ASN A 53 -11.49 4.97 12.13
N ALA A 54 -11.93 4.66 10.91
CA ALA A 54 -13.20 3.95 10.72
C ALA A 54 -13.21 2.56 11.38
N TYR A 55 -12.09 1.84 11.35
CA TYR A 55 -11.93 0.57 12.07
C TYR A 55 -12.02 0.79 13.59
N MET A 56 -11.26 1.75 14.13
CA MET A 56 -11.24 2.04 15.56
C MET A 56 -12.63 2.46 16.08
N ASP A 57 -13.37 3.24 15.31
CA ASP A 57 -14.69 3.75 15.70
C ASP A 57 -15.80 2.70 15.59
N ASN A 58 -15.74 1.79 14.60
CA ASN A 58 -16.89 0.96 14.21
C ASN A 58 -16.66 -0.55 14.33
N ALA A 59 -15.41 -1.00 14.42
CA ALA A 59 -15.08 -2.41 14.33
C ALA A 59 -14.22 -2.93 15.48
N TYR A 60 -13.33 -2.12 16.07
CA TYR A 60 -12.53 -2.56 17.20
C TYR A 60 -13.42 -3.11 18.35
N PRO A 61 -13.16 -4.31 18.90
CA PRO A 61 -11.98 -5.18 18.72
C PRO A 61 -12.12 -6.33 17.69
N ALA A 62 -13.10 -6.27 16.79
CA ALA A 62 -13.28 -7.27 15.74
C ALA A 62 -12.04 -7.42 14.84
N ASP A 63 -11.94 -8.54 14.15
CA ASP A 63 -10.81 -8.83 13.26
C ASP A 63 -10.83 -7.96 12.01
N GLU A 64 -12.01 -7.60 11.49
CA GLU A 64 -12.16 -6.76 10.29
C GLU A 64 -13.32 -5.76 10.44
N LEU A 65 -13.24 -4.65 9.70
CA LEU A 65 -14.35 -3.72 9.48
C LEU A 65 -15.20 -4.17 8.28
N MET A 66 -16.53 -4.12 8.41
CA MET A 66 -17.47 -4.14 7.28
C MET A 66 -17.89 -2.70 6.94
N PRO A 67 -17.21 -2.03 5.99
CA PRO A 67 -17.28 -0.58 5.83
C PRO A 67 -18.64 -0.07 5.35
N LEU A 68 -19.38 -0.86 4.56
CA LEU A 68 -20.70 -0.45 4.07
C LEU A 68 -21.78 -0.46 5.17
N SER A 69 -21.58 -1.30 6.18
CA SER A 69 -22.53 -1.46 7.29
C SER A 69 -22.03 -0.88 8.61
N CYS A 70 -20.83 -0.29 8.63
CA CYS A 70 -20.17 0.28 9.80
C CYS A 70 -20.24 -0.63 11.04
N LYS A 71 -19.84 -1.90 10.88
CA LYS A 71 -19.78 -2.87 11.98
C LYS A 71 -18.55 -3.76 11.87
N GLY A 72 -18.06 -4.24 13.02
CA GLY A 72 -17.01 -5.25 13.09
C GLY A 72 -17.49 -6.63 12.60
N ARG A 73 -16.58 -7.37 11.97
CA ARG A 73 -16.77 -8.77 11.55
C ARG A 73 -16.10 -9.69 12.55
N TYR A 74 -16.92 -10.51 13.21
CA TYR A 74 -16.47 -11.57 14.11
C TYR A 74 -16.61 -12.93 13.44
N ARG A 75 -15.84 -13.91 13.90
CA ARG A 75 -15.97 -15.29 13.42
C ARG A 75 -17.41 -15.78 13.60
N GLY A 76 -18.05 -16.17 12.50
CA GLY A 76 -19.39 -16.76 12.50
C GLY A 76 -20.55 -15.77 12.68
N SER A 77 -20.30 -14.46 12.75
CA SER A 77 -21.39 -13.45 12.86
C SER A 77 -22.12 -13.21 11.54
N GLU A 78 -21.50 -13.57 10.42
CA GLU A 78 -21.97 -13.31 9.06
C GLU A 78 -21.87 -14.58 8.21
N PRO A 79 -22.55 -14.64 7.05
CA PRO A 79 -22.35 -15.72 6.09
C PRO A 79 -20.86 -15.92 5.78
N ASN A 80 -20.43 -17.17 5.85
CA ASN A 80 -19.04 -17.56 5.71
C ASN A 80 -18.56 -17.27 4.28
N ARG A 81 -17.43 -16.56 4.15
CA ARG A 81 -16.81 -16.17 2.87
C ARG A 81 -15.75 -17.17 2.35
N GLY A 82 -15.71 -18.38 2.91
CA GLY A 82 -14.69 -19.39 2.63
C GLY A 82 -13.39 -19.13 3.40
N ASP A 83 -12.26 -19.39 2.76
CA ASP A 83 -10.92 -19.35 3.35
C ASP A 83 -10.56 -17.97 3.95
N ILE A 84 -11.17 -16.89 3.45
CA ILE A 84 -11.01 -15.54 3.99
C ILE A 84 -11.42 -15.51 5.46
N ASP A 85 -12.58 -16.08 5.80
CA ASP A 85 -13.04 -16.07 7.18
C ASP A 85 -12.20 -17.00 8.05
N SER A 86 -11.49 -17.99 7.49
CA SER A 86 -10.54 -18.87 8.21
C SER A 86 -9.40 -18.10 8.90
N THR A 87 -9.17 -16.84 8.54
CA THR A 87 -8.18 -15.96 9.21
C THR A 87 -8.69 -15.31 10.49
N LEU A 88 -10.02 -15.25 10.69
CA LEU A 88 -10.63 -14.52 11.81
C LEU A 88 -10.52 -15.33 13.10
N GLY A 89 -9.59 -15.00 13.99
CA GLY A 89 -9.42 -15.68 15.28
C GLY A 89 -10.05 -14.96 16.49
N ASN A 90 -10.78 -13.87 16.24
CA ASN A 90 -11.27 -12.90 17.23
C ASN A 90 -10.14 -12.32 18.09
N PHE A 91 -9.02 -11.97 17.45
CA PHE A 91 -7.82 -11.45 18.10
C PHE A 91 -7.44 -10.06 17.56
N SER A 92 -8.43 -9.27 17.14
CA SER A 92 -8.26 -7.93 16.59
C SER A 92 -7.25 -7.88 15.44
N LEU A 93 -7.39 -8.81 14.48
CA LEU A 93 -6.48 -8.99 13.34
C LEU A 93 -6.05 -7.68 12.67
N THR A 94 -7.01 -6.81 12.28
CA THR A 94 -6.70 -5.52 11.65
C THR A 94 -5.86 -4.60 12.54
N LEU A 95 -6.08 -4.58 13.86
CA LEU A 95 -5.26 -3.74 14.75
C LEU A 95 -3.81 -4.22 14.79
N VAL A 96 -3.59 -5.54 14.86
CA VAL A 96 -2.23 -6.11 14.88
C VAL A 96 -1.52 -5.85 13.55
N ASP A 97 -2.20 -6.09 12.43
CA ASP A 97 -1.68 -5.94 11.07
C ASP A 97 -1.38 -4.47 10.68
N THR A 98 -1.86 -3.49 11.46
CA THR A 98 -1.63 -2.04 11.20
C THR A 98 -0.52 -1.43 12.06
N LEU A 99 0.00 -2.16 13.05
CA LEU A 99 0.99 -1.64 14.00
C LEU A 99 2.26 -1.13 13.31
N ASP A 100 2.82 -1.89 12.37
CA ASP A 100 4.04 -1.51 11.66
C ASP A 100 3.81 -0.30 10.74
N THR A 101 2.62 -0.19 10.16
CA THR A 101 2.23 0.90 9.26
C THR A 101 2.19 2.22 10.02
N LEU A 102 1.69 2.23 11.27
CA LEU A 102 1.76 3.42 12.13
C LEU A 102 3.21 3.89 12.34
N VAL A 103 4.15 2.96 12.54
CA VAL A 103 5.58 3.28 12.66
C VAL A 103 6.14 3.81 11.33
N VAL A 104 5.80 3.21 10.20
CA VAL A 104 6.24 3.66 8.86
C VAL A 104 5.72 5.07 8.55
N LEU A 105 4.49 5.39 8.97
CA LEU A 105 3.90 6.73 8.82
C LEU A 105 4.41 7.74 9.86
N GLY A 106 5.19 7.29 10.85
CA GLY A 106 5.80 8.13 11.88
C GLY A 106 4.88 8.51 13.03
N ASP A 107 3.71 7.88 13.17
CA ASP A 107 2.76 8.12 14.26
C ASP A 107 3.03 7.18 15.43
N LEU A 108 4.08 7.51 16.18
CA LEU A 108 4.55 6.70 17.30
C LEU A 108 3.64 6.78 18.53
N GLU A 109 2.86 7.84 18.67
CA GLU A 109 1.90 8.00 19.77
C GLU A 109 0.73 7.04 19.59
N GLU A 110 0.13 6.99 18.39
CA GLU A 110 -0.94 6.06 18.10
C GLU A 110 -0.45 4.61 18.06
N PHE A 111 0.77 4.35 17.58
CA PHE A 111 1.40 3.04 17.71
C PHE A 111 1.47 2.57 19.17
N GLU A 112 1.91 3.43 20.09
CA GLU A 112 2.00 3.08 21.50
C GLU A 112 0.60 2.80 22.10
N ASN A 113 -0.41 3.58 21.70
CA ASN A 113 -1.81 3.33 22.07
C ASN A 113 -2.30 1.98 21.55
N ALA A 114 -2.11 1.69 20.27
CA ALA A 114 -2.51 0.43 19.64
C ALA A 114 -1.83 -0.79 20.30
N VAL A 115 -0.54 -0.71 20.61
CA VAL A 115 0.18 -1.79 21.34
C VAL A 115 -0.43 -2.03 22.73
N ARG A 116 -0.83 -0.98 23.45
CA ARG A 116 -1.50 -1.13 24.76
C ARG A 116 -2.85 -1.83 24.61
N LEU A 117 -3.62 -1.48 23.58
CA LEU A 117 -4.90 -2.12 23.28
C LEU A 117 -4.71 -3.61 22.95
N VAL A 118 -3.73 -3.95 22.12
CA VAL A 118 -3.32 -5.32 21.79
C VAL A 118 -2.98 -6.10 23.05
N ALA A 119 -2.12 -5.54 23.92
CA ALA A 119 -1.70 -6.20 25.15
C ALA A 119 -2.84 -6.37 26.18
N ARG A 120 -3.86 -5.52 26.14
CA ARG A 120 -4.98 -5.53 27.07
C ARG A 120 -6.09 -6.49 26.64
N ASP A 121 -6.46 -6.47 25.37
CA ASP A 121 -7.74 -7.03 24.92
C ASP A 121 -7.61 -8.32 24.10
N ILE A 122 -6.41 -8.65 23.58
CA ILE A 122 -6.22 -9.84 22.73
C ILE A 122 -5.95 -11.09 23.58
N SER A 123 -6.65 -12.18 23.24
CA SER A 123 -6.39 -13.53 23.72
C SER A 123 -6.30 -14.50 22.54
N PHE A 124 -5.36 -15.44 22.60
CA PHE A 124 -5.22 -16.53 21.63
C PHE A 124 -5.87 -17.84 22.09
N ASP A 125 -6.39 -17.89 23.31
CA ASP A 125 -7.11 -19.05 23.87
C ASP A 125 -8.59 -19.02 23.47
N THR A 126 -8.85 -19.23 22.17
CA THR A 126 -10.19 -19.21 21.57
C THR A 126 -10.45 -20.53 20.85
N ASP A 127 -11.62 -21.13 21.07
CA ASP A 127 -12.04 -22.40 20.44
C ASP A 127 -12.51 -22.20 18.98
N VAL A 128 -11.57 -21.80 18.12
CA VAL A 128 -11.78 -21.60 16.69
C VAL A 128 -10.62 -22.17 15.89
N ILE A 129 -10.93 -22.83 14.77
CA ILE A 129 -9.91 -23.30 13.83
C ILE A 129 -9.52 -22.14 12.91
N VAL A 130 -8.26 -21.73 12.99
CA VAL A 130 -7.69 -20.69 12.13
C VAL A 130 -6.78 -21.27 11.05
N SER A 131 -6.62 -20.55 9.95
CA SER A 131 -5.59 -20.84 8.95
C SER A 131 -4.21 -20.60 9.57
N LEU A 132 -3.41 -21.67 9.66
CA LEU A 132 -2.04 -21.59 10.19
C LEU A 132 -1.15 -20.70 9.32
N PHE A 133 -1.32 -20.75 8.00
CA PHE A 133 -0.58 -19.90 7.07
C PHE A 133 -0.86 -18.42 7.30
N GLU A 134 -2.14 -18.05 7.35
CA GLU A 134 -2.57 -16.65 7.48
C GLU A 134 -2.24 -16.09 8.87
N THR A 135 -2.43 -16.90 9.91
CA THR A 135 -2.06 -16.51 11.28
C THR A 135 -0.57 -16.26 11.38
N ASN A 136 0.26 -17.06 10.70
CA ASN A 136 1.71 -16.86 10.71
C ASN A 136 2.13 -15.55 10.02
N ILE A 137 1.55 -15.22 8.86
CA ILE A 137 1.99 -14.04 8.10
C ILE A 137 1.36 -12.71 8.58
N ARG A 138 0.23 -12.75 9.31
CA ARG A 138 -0.47 -11.54 9.78
C ARG A 138 -0.36 -11.28 11.28
N MET A 139 -0.34 -12.34 12.11
CA MET A 139 -0.31 -12.19 13.58
C MET A 139 1.08 -12.40 14.17
N LEU A 140 1.88 -13.31 13.60
CA LEU A 140 3.25 -13.58 14.08
C LEU A 140 4.33 -12.78 13.33
N GLY A 141 4.04 -12.37 12.09
CA GLY A 141 4.94 -11.56 11.26
C GLY A 141 5.22 -10.21 11.90
#